data_AF-A0A227J352-F1
#
_entry.id   AF-A0A227J352-F1
#
_cell.length_a   1.000
_cell.length_b   1.000
_cell.length_c   1.000
_cell.angle_alpha   90.00
_cell.angle_beta   90.00
_cell.angle_gamma   90.00
#
_symmetry.space_group_name_H-M   'P 1'
#
loop_
_entity.id
_entity.type
_entity.pdbx_description
1 polymer ?
#
loop_
_entity_poly.entity_id
_entity_poly.type
_entity_poly.pdbx_seq_one_letter_code
_entity_poly.pdbx_strand_id
1 'polypeptide(L)'
;RGQYATFKATFPFEETDDQAMAINAVLSDMCQAKAMDRLVCGDVGFGKTEVAMRAAFVATDNSKQVAVLVPTTLLAQQHFENFRDRFANLPIRVEVLSRFKSAK
;
A
#
# COMPACT_ATOMS: atom_id res chain seq x y z
N ARG A 1 8.19 5.63 14.87
CA ARG A 1 9.04 4.42 14.73
C ARG A 1 8.34 3.13 15.18
N GLY A 2 7.63 3.09 16.31
CA GLY A 2 6.92 1.88 16.76
C GLY A 2 5.75 1.45 15.85
N GLN A 3 4.94 2.40 15.35
CA GLN A 3 3.74 2.07 14.57
C GLN A 3 4.03 1.37 13.23
N TYR A 4 5.09 1.77 12.51
CA TYR A 4 5.49 1.06 11.28
C TYR A 4 5.95 -0.38 11.55
N ALA A 5 6.68 -0.62 12.65
CA ALA A 5 7.08 -1.97 13.03
C ALA A 5 5.87 -2.85 13.39
N THR A 6 4.90 -2.29 14.13
CA THR A 6 3.62 -2.96 14.42
C THR A 6 2.84 -3.26 13.14
N PHE A 7 2.74 -2.32 12.21
CA PHE A 7 2.08 -2.54 10.92
C PHE A 7 2.78 -3.60 10.08
N LYS A 8 4.12 -3.54 9.96
CA LYS A 8 4.92 -4.56 9.28
C LYS A 8 4.66 -5.96 9.85
N ALA A 9 4.55 -6.07 11.17
CA ALA A 9 4.33 -7.34 11.86
C ALA A 9 2.94 -7.96 11.61
N THR A 10 1.97 -7.24 11.03
CA THR A 10 0.67 -7.80 10.64
C THR A 10 0.71 -8.51 9.29
N PHE A 11 1.82 -8.44 8.56
CA PHE A 11 2.00 -9.21 7.33
C PHE A 11 2.30 -10.68 7.67
N PRO A 12 1.44 -11.63 7.23
CA PRO A 12 1.51 -13.01 7.67
C PRO A 12 2.53 -13.85 6.90
N PHE A 13 3.33 -13.24 6.02
CA PHE A 13 4.32 -13.91 5.20
C PHE A 13 5.72 -13.36 5.50
N GLU A 14 6.72 -14.21 5.36
CA GLU A 14 8.10 -13.77 5.35
C GLU A 14 8.43 -13.09 4.01
N GLU A 15 9.16 -12.00 4.09
CA GLU A 15 9.55 -11.22 2.92
C GLU A 15 10.76 -11.87 2.26
N THR A 16 10.78 -11.91 0.92
CA THR A 16 12.02 -12.25 0.21
C THR A 16 12.99 -11.07 0.23
N ASP A 17 14.27 -11.33 -0.02
CA ASP A 17 15.30 -10.28 -0.10
C ASP A 17 14.92 -9.22 -1.15
N ASP A 18 14.42 -9.64 -2.32
CA ASP A 18 13.96 -8.74 -3.38
C ASP A 18 12.79 -7.85 -2.93
N GLN A 19 11.84 -8.41 -2.16
CA GLN A 19 10.74 -7.63 -1.59
C GLN A 19 11.25 -6.61 -0.57
N ALA A 20 12.14 -7.04 0.34
CA ALA A 20 12.74 -6.16 1.33
C ALA A 20 13.52 -5.01 0.66
N MET A 21 14.30 -5.31 -0.39
CA MET A 21 15.01 -4.32 -1.20
C MET A 21 14.04 -3.33 -1.86
N ALA A 22 12.97 -3.83 -2.49
CA ALA A 22 11.96 -2.98 -3.14
C ALA A 22 11.24 -2.06 -2.13
N ILE A 23 10.87 -2.58 -0.96
CA ILE A 23 10.24 -1.82 0.13
C ILE A 23 11.19 -0.73 0.61
N ASN A 24 12.44 -1.08 0.92
CA ASN A 24 13.42 -0.11 1.42
C ASN A 24 13.71 0.98 0.39
N ALA A 25 13.80 0.64 -0.90
CA ALA A 25 14.01 1.60 -1.97
C ALA A 25 12.83 2.58 -2.11
N VAL A 26 11.59 2.08 -2.08
CA VAL A 26 10.38 2.92 -2.10
C VAL A 26 10.33 3.84 -0.88
N LEU A 27 10.55 3.31 0.32
CA LEU A 27 10.50 4.12 1.55
C LEU A 27 11.62 5.16 1.60
N SER A 28 12.82 4.81 1.13
CA SER A 28 13.93 5.76 1.00
C SER A 28 13.56 6.92 0.07
N ASP A 29 13.04 6.62 -1.13
CA ASP A 29 12.65 7.66 -2.10
C ASP A 29 11.54 8.56 -1.56
N MET A 30 10.54 7.99 -0.87
CA MET A 30 9.46 8.75 -0.25
C MET A 30 9.94 9.74 0.83
N CYS A 31 11.09 9.48 1.46
CA CYS A 31 11.67 10.34 2.48
C CYS A 31 12.60 11.43 1.90
N GLN A 32 12.85 11.44 0.60
CA GLN A 32 13.68 12.46 -0.05
C GLN A 32 12.86 13.72 -0.39
N ALA A 33 13.55 14.85 -0.54
CA ALA A 33 12.92 16.10 -0.98
C ALA A 33 12.47 16.07 -2.45
N LYS A 34 13.02 15.16 -3.26
CA LYS A 34 12.66 14.98 -4.67
C LYS A 34 11.41 14.13 -4.78
N ALA A 35 10.50 14.50 -5.68
CA ALA A 35 9.34 13.67 -5.99
C ALA A 35 9.77 12.28 -6.49
N MET A 36 9.23 11.23 -5.86
CA MET A 36 9.47 9.84 -6.26
C MET A 36 8.75 9.54 -7.57
N ASP A 37 9.45 8.92 -8.51
CA ASP A 37 8.92 8.31 -9.73
C ASP A 37 9.59 6.96 -9.92
N ARG A 38 8.95 5.89 -9.41
CA ARG A 38 9.53 4.55 -9.31
C ARG A 38 8.60 3.49 -9.88
N LEU A 39 9.15 2.64 -10.74
CA LEU A 39 8.50 1.44 -11.24
C LEU A 39 8.98 0.21 -10.46
N VAL A 40 8.04 -0.59 -9.94
CA VAL A 40 8.31 -1.89 -9.32
C VAL A 40 7.75 -2.99 -10.22
N CYS A 41 8.65 -3.75 -10.85
CA CYS A 41 8.30 -4.87 -11.72
C CYS A 41 8.45 -6.21 -10.96
N GLY A 42 7.60 -7.18 -11.29
CA GLY A 42 7.68 -8.54 -10.78
C GLY A 42 6.44 -9.35 -11.19
N ASP A 43 6.52 -10.66 -11.12
CA ASP A 43 5.41 -11.53 -11.55
C ASP A 43 4.21 -11.49 -10.59
N VAL A 44 3.09 -12.07 -11.01
CA VAL A 44 1.91 -12.22 -10.15
C VAL A 44 2.30 -13.01 -8.90
N GLY A 45 1.88 -12.54 -7.73
CA GLY A 45 2.21 -13.18 -6.44
C GLY A 45 3.50 -12.70 -5.77
N PHE A 46 4.35 -11.91 -6.43
CA PHE A 46 5.63 -11.43 -5.87
C PHE A 46 5.50 -10.32 -4.81
N GLY A 47 4.32 -10.12 -4.22
CA GLY A 47 4.15 -9.19 -3.09
C GLY A 47 4.20 -7.69 -3.44
N LYS A 48 4.04 -7.30 -4.72
CA LYS A 48 3.96 -5.88 -5.13
C LYS A 48 2.91 -5.08 -4.34
N THR A 49 1.80 -5.73 -4.00
CA THR A 49 0.75 -5.13 -3.16
C THR A 49 1.27 -4.77 -1.77
N GLU A 50 2.14 -5.59 -1.16
CA GLU A 50 2.74 -5.29 0.15
C GLU A 50 3.67 -4.07 0.09
N VAL A 51 4.44 -3.93 -1.01
CA VAL A 51 5.25 -2.73 -1.26
C VAL A 51 4.37 -1.48 -1.25
N ALA A 52 3.26 -1.50 -1.99
CA ALA A 52 2.31 -0.40 -2.05
C ALA A 52 1.60 -0.14 -0.70
N MET A 53 1.26 -1.19 0.05
CA MET A 53 0.64 -1.06 1.38
C MET A 53 1.55 -0.36 2.38
N ARG A 54 2.84 -0.66 2.38
CA ARG A 54 3.80 -0.01 3.28
C ARG A 54 4.05 1.44 2.90
N ALA A 55 4.14 1.73 1.61
CA ALA A 55 4.19 3.11 1.12
C ALA A 55 2.94 3.89 1.58
N ALA A 56 1.75 3.31 1.41
CA ALA A 56 0.50 3.93 1.82
C ALA A 56 0.42 4.15 3.34
N PHE A 57 0.90 3.19 4.14
CA PHE A 57 1.00 3.35 5.58
C PHE A 57 1.91 4.53 5.95
N VAL A 58 3.11 4.61 5.38
CA VAL A 58 4.04 5.70 5.70
C VAL A 58 3.47 7.06 5.28
N ALA A 59 2.78 7.15 4.15
CA ALA A 59 2.10 8.39 3.73
C ALA A 59 0.99 8.80 4.72
N THR A 60 0.14 7.85 5.14
CA THR A 60 -0.98 8.11 6.06
C THR A 60 -0.52 8.41 7.48
N ASP A 61 0.55 7.77 7.97
CA ASP A 61 1.23 8.08 9.24
C ASP A 61 1.76 9.53 9.27
N ASN A 62 2.10 10.08 8.10
CA ASN A 62 2.49 11.48 7.92
C ASN A 62 1.30 12.40 7.56
N SER A 63 0.07 11.98 7.86
CA SER A 63 -1.17 12.73 7.61
C SER A 63 -1.34 13.15 6.14
N LYS A 64 -0.89 12.33 5.19
CA LYS A 64 -1.10 12.52 3.75
C LYS A 64 -2.15 11.57 3.22
N GLN A 65 -2.83 11.96 2.15
CA GLN A 65 -3.78 11.11 1.45
C GLN A 65 -3.08 10.23 0.41
N VAL A 66 -3.64 9.05 0.16
CA VAL A 66 -3.12 8.07 -0.81
C VAL A 66 -4.22 7.76 -1.83
N ALA A 67 -3.87 7.74 -3.11
CA ALA A 67 -4.74 7.29 -4.18
C ALA A 67 -4.12 6.05 -4.86
N VAL A 68 -4.93 5.01 -5.04
CA VAL A 68 -4.53 3.78 -5.75
C VAL A 68 -5.37 3.69 -7.01
N LEU A 69 -4.74 3.86 -8.17
CA LEU A 69 -5.38 3.76 -9.48
C LEU A 69 -5.18 2.35 -10.04
N VAL A 70 -6.25 1.77 -10.56
CA VAL A 70 -6.27 0.39 -11.08
C VAL A 70 -7.10 0.32 -12.37
N PRO A 71 -6.82 -0.62 -13.28
CA PRO A 71 -7.41 -0.61 -14.62
C PRO A 71 -8.83 -1.17 -14.69
N THR A 72 -9.29 -1.92 -13.68
CA THR A 72 -10.62 -2.56 -13.69
C THR A 72 -11.33 -2.42 -12.35
N THR A 73 -12.67 -2.48 -12.38
CA THR A 73 -13.51 -2.43 -11.18
C THR A 73 -13.32 -3.65 -10.28
N LEU A 74 -13.01 -4.81 -10.86
CA LEU A 74 -12.68 -6.03 -10.12
C LEU A 74 -11.41 -5.81 -9.27
N LEU A 75 -10.34 -5.27 -9.88
CA LEU A 75 -9.12 -4.96 -9.14
C LEU A 75 -9.37 -3.86 -8.10
N ALA A 76 -10.21 -2.87 -8.38
CA ALA A 76 -10.57 -1.84 -7.41
C ALA A 76 -11.21 -2.45 -6.16
N GLN A 77 -12.13 -3.41 -6.34
CA GLN A 77 -12.75 -4.12 -5.23
C GLN A 77 -11.75 -4.99 -4.46
N GLN A 78 -10.91 -5.76 -5.16
CA GLN A 78 -9.88 -6.59 -4.54
C GLN A 78 -8.88 -5.76 -3.71
N HIS A 79 -8.40 -4.64 -4.25
CA HIS A 79 -7.51 -3.74 -3.51
C HIS A 79 -8.26 -3.08 -2.34
N PHE A 80 -9.51 -2.67 -2.52
CA PHE A 80 -10.30 -2.09 -1.43
C PHE A 80 -10.44 -3.04 -0.24
N GLU A 81 -10.80 -4.30 -0.47
CA GLU A 81 -10.92 -5.32 0.59
C GLU A 81 -9.58 -5.56 1.27
N ASN A 82 -8.51 -5.76 0.49
CA ASN A 82 -7.17 -5.96 1.02
C ASN A 82 -6.68 -4.78 1.88
N PHE A 83 -6.89 -3.54 1.43
CA PHE A 83 -6.53 -2.34 2.20
C PHE A 83 -7.41 -2.18 3.44
N ARG A 84 -8.73 -2.36 3.32
CA ARG A 84 -9.64 -2.24 4.45
C ARG A 84 -9.27 -3.23 5.56
N ASP A 85 -8.99 -4.48 5.20
CA ASP A 85 -8.67 -5.53 6.17
C ASP A 85 -7.29 -5.28 6.81
N ARG A 86 -6.30 -4.85 6.02
CA ARG A 86 -4.94 -4.54 6.52
C ARG A 86 -4.86 -3.31 7.41
N PHE A 87 -5.76 -2.35 7.21
CA PHE A 87 -5.82 -1.11 7.98
C PHE A 87 -6.94 -1.12 9.03
N ALA A 88 -7.63 -2.24 9.25
CA ALA A 88 -8.81 -2.33 10.12
C ALA A 88 -8.57 -1.88 11.57
N ASN A 89 -7.36 -2.09 12.09
CA ASN A 89 -6.98 -1.72 13.47
C ASN A 89 -6.35 -0.32 13.57
N LEU A 90 -6.41 0.46 12.50
CA LEU A 90 -5.82 1.80 12.42
C LEU A 90 -6.93 2.84 12.20
N PRO A 91 -6.75 4.08 12.68
CA PRO A 91 -7.71 5.17 12.44
C PRO A 91 -7.58 5.73 11.02
N ILE A 92 -7.59 4.85 10.01
CA ILE A 92 -7.42 5.17 8.58
C ILE A 92 -8.69 4.77 7.85
N ARG A 93 -9.31 5.75 7.19
CA ARG A 93 -10.50 5.52 6.36
C ARG A 93 -10.07 5.07 4.96
N VAL A 94 -10.45 3.85 4.59
CA VAL A 94 -10.28 3.30 3.25
C VAL A 94 -11.64 3.32 2.54
N GLU A 95 -11.69 3.86 1.33
CA GLU A 95 -12.88 3.90 0.48
C GLU A 95 -12.53 3.53 -0.95
N VAL A 96 -13.54 3.13 -1.73
CA VAL A 96 -13.39 2.80 -3.15
C VAL A 96 -14.34 3.62 -3.99
N LEU A 97 -13.82 4.16 -5.09
CA LEU A 97 -14.59 4.77 -6.16
C LEU A 97 -14.50 3.88 -7.40
N SER A 98 -15.59 3.23 -7.75
CA SER A 98 -15.66 2.32 -8.90
C SER A 98 -17.08 2.29 -9.48
N ARG A 99 -17.27 1.64 -10.64
CA ARG A 99 -18.60 1.51 -11.27
C ARG A 99 -19.60 0.70 -10.42
N PHE A 100 -19.15 -0.02 -9.38
CA PHE A 100 -20.02 -0.77 -8.47
C PHE A 100 -20.56 0.09 -7.32
N LYS A 101 -19.98 1.27 -7.06
CA LYS A 101 -20.55 2.24 -6.13
C LYS A 101 -21.55 3.12 -6.87
N SER A 102 -22.72 3.30 -6.27
CA SER A 102 -23.72 4.23 -6.80
C SER A 102 -23.24 5.67 -6.65
N ALA A 103 -23.76 6.60 -7.45
CA ALA A 103 -23.47 8.03 -7.31
C ALA A 103 -24.12 8.67 -6.06
N LYS A 104 -24.90 7.90 -5.30
CA LYS A 104 -25.46 8.29 -4.00
C LYS A 104 -24.58 7.78 -2.86
#